data_AF-A0A936AZM5-F1
#
_entry.id   AF-A0A936AZM5-F1
#
_cell.length_a   1.000
_cell.length_b   1.000
_cell.length_c   1.000
_cell.angle_alpha   90.00
_cell.angle_beta   90.00
_cell.angle_gamma   90.00
#
_symmetry.space_group_name_H-M   'P 1'
#
loop_
_entity.id
_entity.type
_entity.pdbx_description
1 polymer ?
#
loop_
_entity_poly.entity_id
_entity_poly.type
_entity_poly.pdbx_seq_one_letter_code
_entity_poly.pdbx_strand_id
1 'polypeptide(L)'
;MSFLKKVTDMVEDTADLLSNALGKPDTVAPSGRPQPVQKTAYLITFNPRIPSEGNKGLIEVMGWKNPEELAAQYIADLREVSGGYANYSIVKRDVVDSFPAKVDGFVYDPDKFVVSWHSKGKDGGGFHTPDWTDYHKLVAQFNIIPQINEGKFDEVWFFGFPYGGFYESRMAGPALFGATPRP
;
A
#
# COMPACT_ATOMS: atom_id res chain seq x y z
N MET A 1 25.35 -52.26 -29.23
CA MET A 1 25.99 -51.42 -28.19
C MET A 1 26.44 -50.02 -28.68
N SER A 2 26.29 -49.64 -29.95
CA SER A 2 26.85 -48.36 -30.48
C SER A 2 25.88 -47.17 -30.49
N PHE A 3 24.56 -47.38 -30.51
CA PHE A 3 23.59 -46.29 -30.61
C PHE A 3 23.35 -45.56 -29.28
N LEU A 4 23.23 -46.31 -28.18
CA LEU A 4 23.01 -45.73 -26.85
C LEU A 4 24.19 -44.87 -26.38
N LYS A 5 25.44 -45.27 -26.68
CA LYS A 5 26.63 -44.50 -26.33
C LYS A 5 26.68 -43.14 -27.05
N LYS A 6 26.34 -43.10 -28.35
CA LYS A 6 26.27 -41.86 -29.13
C LYS A 6 25.21 -40.88 -28.62
N VAL A 7 24.08 -41.39 -28.12
CA VAL A 7 23.03 -40.55 -27.54
C VAL A 7 23.50 -39.97 -26.21
N THR A 8 24.17 -40.76 -25.36
CA THR A 8 24.72 -40.26 -24.10
C THR A 8 25.80 -39.20 -24.33
N ASP A 9 26.76 -39.47 -25.22
CA ASP A 9 27.85 -38.55 -25.53
C ASP A 9 27.30 -37.21 -26.09
N MET A 10 26.24 -37.25 -26.91
CA MET A 10 25.61 -36.05 -27.47
C MET A 10 24.84 -35.23 -26.41
N VAL A 11 24.24 -35.89 -25.42
CA VAL A 11 23.55 -35.21 -24.31
C VAL A 11 24.57 -34.50 -23.40
N GLU A 12 25.70 -35.15 -23.11
CA GLU A 12 26.78 -34.56 -22.31
C GLU A 12 27.44 -33.36 -23.02
N ASP A 13 27.73 -33.47 -24.32
CA ASP A 13 28.32 -32.39 -25.11
C ASP A 13 27.37 -31.16 -25.19
N THR A 14 26.07 -31.39 -25.32
CA THR A 14 25.07 -30.29 -25.30
C THR A 14 24.92 -29.64 -23.93
N ALA A 15 25.10 -30.38 -22.84
CA ALA A 15 25.05 -29.85 -21.48
C ALA A 15 26.27 -28.96 -21.18
N ASP A 16 27.45 -29.35 -21.64
CA ASP A 16 28.68 -28.57 -21.50
C ASP A 16 28.67 -27.33 -22.40
N LEU A 17 28.12 -27.41 -23.61
CA LEU A 17 27.92 -26.26 -24.48
C LEU A 17 26.91 -25.26 -23.90
N LEU A 18 25.82 -25.73 -23.27
CA LEU A 18 24.87 -24.86 -22.57
C LEU A 18 25.48 -24.23 -21.32
N SER A 19 26.27 -24.98 -20.56
CA SER A 19 26.98 -24.48 -19.37
C SER A 19 28.02 -23.41 -19.71
N ASN A 20 28.75 -23.58 -20.82
CA ASN A 20 29.73 -22.61 -21.31
C ASN A 20 29.09 -21.39 -22.01
N ALA A 21 27.95 -21.57 -22.70
CA ALA A 21 27.24 -20.47 -23.36
C ALA A 21 26.42 -19.60 -22.38
N LEU A 22 25.93 -20.19 -21.29
CA LEU A 22 25.19 -19.52 -20.22
C LEU A 22 26.12 -19.07 -19.09
N GLY A 23 27.35 -18.63 -19.43
CA GLY A 23 28.42 -18.28 -18.50
C GLY A 23 27.90 -17.90 -17.12
N LYS A 24 28.30 -18.68 -16.10
CA LYS A 24 27.76 -18.62 -14.73
C LYS A 24 27.40 -17.17 -14.39
N PRO A 25 26.14 -16.86 -14.03
CA PRO A 25 25.82 -15.51 -13.62
C PRO A 25 26.84 -15.15 -12.53
N ASP A 26 27.59 -14.08 -12.75
CA ASP A 26 28.44 -13.46 -11.73
C ASP A 26 27.51 -12.85 -10.68
N THR A 27 26.76 -13.69 -9.98
CA THR A 27 26.12 -13.34 -8.72
C THR A 27 27.21 -13.33 -7.67
N VAL A 28 28.04 -12.29 -7.70
CA VAL A 28 28.62 -11.78 -6.47
C VAL A 28 27.41 -11.33 -5.65
N ALA A 29 26.95 -12.20 -4.74
CA ALA A 29 25.98 -11.79 -3.74
C ALA A 29 26.53 -10.51 -3.10
N PRO A 30 25.76 -9.40 -3.05
CA PRO A 30 26.26 -8.15 -2.50
C PRO A 30 26.80 -8.42 -1.10
N SER A 31 28.12 -8.32 -0.95
CA SER A 31 28.80 -8.63 0.30
C SER A 31 28.61 -7.45 1.24
N GLY A 32 27.60 -7.52 2.09
CA GLY A 32 27.30 -6.51 3.11
C GLY A 32 25.83 -6.53 3.50
N ARG A 33 25.52 -6.11 4.74
CA ARG A 33 24.12 -5.80 5.09
C ARG A 33 23.67 -4.63 4.20
N PRO A 34 22.46 -4.68 3.61
CA PRO A 34 21.96 -3.55 2.84
C PRO A 34 21.86 -2.32 3.76
N GLN A 35 22.22 -1.15 3.23
CA GLN A 35 22.17 0.08 4.00
C GLN A 35 20.72 0.40 4.38
N PRO A 36 20.45 0.83 5.63
CA PRO A 36 19.12 1.27 6.03
C PRO A 36 18.56 2.32 5.06
N VAL A 37 17.28 2.19 4.74
CA VAL A 37 16.56 3.14 3.89
C VAL A 37 15.82 4.14 4.74
N GLN A 38 15.75 5.37 4.23
CA GLN A 38 14.88 6.43 4.75
C GLN A 38 13.71 6.58 3.79
N LYS A 39 12.49 6.55 4.32
CA LYS A 39 11.26 6.72 3.57
C LYS A 39 10.41 7.83 4.17
N THR A 40 9.79 8.60 3.29
CA THR A 40 8.94 9.73 3.63
C THR A 40 7.50 9.40 3.28
N ALA A 41 6.59 9.61 4.22
CA ALA A 41 5.18 9.30 4.07
C ALA A 41 4.32 10.58 4.13
N TYR A 42 3.26 10.60 3.33
CA TYR A 42 2.16 11.55 3.45
C TYR A 42 0.97 10.84 4.09
N LEU A 43 0.60 11.25 5.31
CA LEU A 43 -0.53 10.71 6.05
C LEU A 43 -1.80 11.51 5.72
N ILE A 44 -2.82 10.83 5.20
CA ILE A 44 -4.15 11.38 4.96
C ILE A 44 -5.12 10.65 5.88
N THR A 45 -5.72 11.39 6.82
CA THR A 45 -6.70 10.87 7.77
C THR A 45 -8.09 11.32 7.37
N PHE A 46 -8.99 10.38 7.05
CA PHE A 46 -10.41 10.68 6.86
C PHE A 46 -11.13 10.70 8.20
N ASN A 47 -11.57 11.88 8.62
CA ASN A 47 -12.27 12.11 9.88
C ASN A 47 -13.47 13.05 9.66
N PRO A 48 -14.50 12.59 8.93
CA PRO A 48 -15.67 13.40 8.62
C PRO A 48 -16.35 13.89 9.90
N ARG A 49 -16.90 15.10 9.86
CA ARG A 49 -17.68 15.68 10.96
C ARG A 49 -19.09 15.11 10.91
N ILE A 50 -19.64 14.82 12.09
CA ILE A 50 -20.96 14.21 12.28
C ILE A 50 -21.93 15.26 12.83
N PRO A 51 -22.78 15.88 11.99
CA PRO A 51 -23.69 16.94 12.41
C PRO A 51 -24.55 16.56 13.62
N SER A 52 -25.11 15.35 13.66
CA SER A 52 -26.00 14.91 14.74
C SER A 52 -25.30 14.76 16.10
N GLU A 53 -23.98 14.64 16.11
CA GLU A 53 -23.15 14.41 17.31
C GLU A 53 -22.40 15.68 17.72
N GLY A 54 -23.07 16.83 17.62
CA GLY A 54 -22.46 18.14 17.93
C GLY A 54 -21.36 18.53 16.94
N ASN A 55 -21.48 18.07 15.69
CA ASN A 55 -20.50 18.28 14.64
C ASN A 55 -19.10 17.80 15.03
N LYS A 56 -18.95 16.76 15.86
CA LYS A 56 -17.66 16.16 16.25
C LYS A 56 -17.05 15.33 15.11
N GLY A 57 -15.74 15.09 15.17
CA GLY A 57 -15.09 14.19 14.20
C GLY A 57 -15.49 12.73 14.45
N LEU A 58 -15.69 11.96 13.38
CA LEU A 58 -16.09 10.56 13.45
C LEU A 58 -15.22 9.72 14.40
N ILE A 59 -13.91 9.94 14.43
CA ILE A 59 -13.00 9.21 15.33
C ILE A 59 -13.37 9.44 16.80
N GLU A 60 -13.70 10.68 17.17
CA GLU A 60 -14.14 11.03 18.52
C GLU A 60 -15.51 10.43 18.83
N VAL A 61 -16.46 10.55 17.90
CA VAL A 61 -17.82 9.98 18.03
C VAL A 61 -17.76 8.47 18.29
N MET A 62 -16.84 7.79 17.60
CA MET A 62 -16.70 6.34 17.70
C MET A 62 -15.77 5.87 18.83
N GLY A 63 -15.07 6.79 19.50
CA GLY A 63 -14.07 6.45 20.52
C GLY A 63 -12.90 5.63 19.96
N TRP A 64 -12.55 5.83 18.68
CA TRP A 64 -11.45 5.11 18.05
C TRP A 64 -10.09 5.69 18.45
N LYS A 65 -9.03 4.88 18.30
CA LYS A 65 -7.66 5.31 18.57
C LYS A 65 -7.23 6.46 17.66
N ASN A 66 -6.35 7.30 18.19
CA ASN A 66 -5.79 8.42 17.46
C ASN A 66 -4.92 7.94 16.28
N PRO A 67 -5.19 8.37 15.03
CA PRO A 67 -4.39 8.05 13.86
C PRO A 67 -2.90 8.39 13.99
N GLU A 68 -2.55 9.47 14.68
CA GLU A 68 -1.14 9.86 14.87
C GLU A 68 -0.40 8.86 15.76
N GLU A 69 -1.06 8.37 16.82
CA GLU A 69 -0.48 7.34 17.70
C GLU A 69 -0.34 6.01 16.96
N LEU A 70 -1.36 5.64 16.18
CA LEU A 70 -1.33 4.44 15.34
C LEU A 70 -0.20 4.52 14.30
N ALA A 71 -0.04 5.67 13.64
CA ALA A 71 1.02 5.87 12.64
C ALA A 71 2.41 5.86 13.28
N ALA A 72 2.58 6.45 14.47
CA ALA A 72 3.85 6.41 15.20
C ALA A 72 4.21 4.98 15.65
N GLN A 73 3.23 4.21 16.14
CA GLN A 73 3.41 2.79 16.48
C GLN A 73 3.78 1.99 15.23
N TYR A 74 3.07 2.20 14.12
CA TYR A 74 3.37 1.52 12.85
C TYR A 74 4.80 1.79 12.36
N ILE A 75 5.29 3.04 12.45
CA ILE A 75 6.68 3.38 12.13
C ILE A 75 7.67 2.64 13.04
N ALA A 76 7.38 2.58 14.34
CA ALA A 76 8.21 1.88 15.31
C ALA A 76 8.27 0.37 15.01
N ASP A 77 7.11 -0.24 14.74
CA ASP A 77 6.98 -1.65 14.39
C ASP A 77 7.76 -1.96 13.10
N LEU A 78 7.61 -1.15 12.04
CA LEU A 78 8.37 -1.33 10.79
C LEU A 78 9.87 -1.28 11.03
N ARG A 79 10.36 -0.38 11.89
CA ARG A 79 11.77 -0.29 12.24
C ARG A 79 12.23 -1.51 13.04
N GLU A 80 11.43 -1.95 14.00
CA GLU A 80 11.74 -3.11 14.85
C GLU A 80 11.79 -4.40 14.03
N VAL A 81 10.71 -4.71 13.31
CA VAL A 81 10.59 -5.96 12.55
C VAL A 81 11.56 -6.04 11.36
N SER A 82 12.04 -4.90 10.87
CA SER A 82 13.07 -4.83 9.82
C SER A 82 14.50 -4.84 10.37
N GLY A 83 14.69 -4.94 11.69
CA GLY A 83 16.02 -4.90 12.31
C GLY A 83 16.75 -3.56 12.11
N GLY A 84 16.00 -2.46 11.98
CA GLY A 84 16.51 -1.11 11.72
C GLY A 84 16.73 -0.77 10.25
N TYR A 85 16.36 -1.65 9.32
CA TYR A 85 16.52 -1.41 7.89
C TYR A 85 15.55 -0.35 7.35
N ALA A 86 14.26 -0.47 7.66
CA ALA A 86 13.23 0.44 7.16
C ALA A 86 12.96 1.55 8.18
N ASN A 87 13.23 2.80 7.81
CA ASN A 87 13.04 3.96 8.67
C ASN A 87 12.10 4.95 7.98
N TYR A 88 11.00 5.28 8.64
CA TYR A 88 9.96 6.13 8.08
C TYR A 88 9.83 7.45 8.83
N SER A 89 9.46 8.49 8.09
CA SER A 89 9.09 9.80 8.63
C SER A 89 7.87 10.33 7.91
N ILE A 90 6.91 10.88 8.65
CA ILE A 90 5.73 11.50 8.02
C ILE A 90 6.05 12.98 7.79
N VAL A 91 6.15 13.36 6.51
CA VAL A 91 6.55 14.71 6.07
C VAL A 91 5.37 15.61 5.74
N LYS A 92 4.17 15.03 5.56
CA LYS A 92 2.92 15.76 5.31
C LYS A 92 1.75 15.07 6.01
N ARG A 93 0.80 15.86 6.50
CA ARG A 93 -0.40 15.40 7.23
C ARG A 93 -1.61 16.21 6.81
N ASP A 94 -2.64 15.52 6.34
CA ASP A 94 -3.94 16.12 6.05
C ASP A 94 -5.03 15.37 6.82
N VAL A 95 -5.91 16.12 7.49
CA VAL A 95 -7.13 15.59 8.10
C VAL A 95 -8.30 16.06 7.26
N VAL A 96 -9.07 15.11 6.74
CA VAL A 96 -10.07 15.33 5.70
C VAL A 96 -11.45 15.16 6.30
N ASP A 97 -12.24 16.22 6.25
CA ASP A 97 -13.65 16.22 6.60
C ASP A 97 -14.51 15.71 5.43
N SER A 98 -14.36 14.44 5.06
CA SER A 98 -15.21 13.81 4.05
C SER A 98 -15.15 12.29 4.12
N PHE A 99 -16.17 11.64 3.55
CA PHE A 99 -16.11 10.24 3.18
C PHE A 99 -15.55 10.13 1.75
N PRO A 100 -14.63 9.19 1.46
CA PRO A 100 -14.17 8.98 0.09
C PRO A 100 -15.28 8.37 -0.76
N ALA A 101 -15.29 8.69 -2.05
CA ALA A 101 -16.24 8.11 -2.98
C ALA A 101 -15.91 6.65 -3.27
N LYS A 102 -16.95 5.80 -3.32
CA LYS A 102 -16.85 4.42 -3.77
C LYS A 102 -16.75 4.33 -5.28
N VAL A 103 -16.39 3.15 -5.80
CA VAL A 103 -16.19 2.89 -7.24
C VAL A 103 -17.43 3.15 -8.10
N ASP A 104 -18.63 3.08 -7.52
CA ASP A 104 -19.90 3.42 -8.16
C ASP A 104 -20.35 4.86 -7.91
N GLY A 105 -19.52 5.66 -7.24
CA GLY A 105 -19.80 7.05 -6.91
C GLY A 105 -20.56 7.26 -5.61
N PHE A 106 -20.93 6.22 -4.87
CA PHE A 106 -21.56 6.38 -3.57
C PHE A 106 -20.63 7.09 -2.57
N VAL A 107 -21.17 8.03 -1.80
CA VAL A 107 -20.49 8.70 -0.68
C VAL A 107 -21.43 8.61 0.51
N TYR A 108 -20.90 8.21 1.67
CA TYR A 108 -21.71 8.15 2.88
C TYR A 108 -22.18 9.54 3.30
N ASP A 109 -23.45 9.60 3.71
CA ASP A 109 -23.93 10.66 4.57
C ASP A 109 -23.38 10.44 6.00
N PRO A 110 -22.84 11.48 6.67
CA PRO A 110 -22.20 11.31 7.96
C PRO A 110 -23.10 10.73 9.05
N ASP A 111 -24.32 11.25 9.20
CA ASP A 111 -25.22 10.82 10.26
C ASP A 111 -25.75 9.41 9.97
N LYS A 112 -26.05 9.10 8.69
CA LYS A 112 -26.45 7.74 8.30
C LYS A 112 -25.34 6.71 8.51
N PHE A 113 -24.07 7.07 8.33
CA PHE A 113 -22.96 6.18 8.65
C PHE A 113 -22.95 5.81 10.13
N VAL A 114 -23.15 6.78 11.02
CA VAL A 114 -23.21 6.56 12.47
C VAL A 114 -24.38 5.64 12.85
N VAL A 115 -25.56 5.88 12.28
CA VAL A 115 -26.72 5.00 12.46
C VAL A 115 -26.41 3.56 12.01
N SER A 116 -25.80 3.41 10.83
CA SER A 116 -25.42 2.10 10.27
C SER A 116 -24.45 1.37 11.20
N TRP A 117 -23.44 2.06 11.71
CA TRP A 117 -22.48 1.53 12.67
C TRP A 117 -23.13 1.04 13.97
N HIS A 118 -24.01 1.84 14.57
CA HIS A 118 -24.67 1.46 15.82
C HIS A 118 -25.72 0.37 15.64
N SER A 119 -26.25 0.18 14.43
CA SER A 119 -27.25 -0.85 14.13
C SER A 119 -26.73 -2.30 14.24
N LYS A 120 -25.40 -2.48 14.36
CA LYS A 120 -24.70 -3.76 14.58
C LYS A 120 -25.34 -4.96 13.85
N GLY A 121 -25.15 -5.02 12.54
CA GLY A 121 -25.10 -6.29 11.82
C GLY A 121 -26.41 -7.07 11.65
N LYS A 122 -27.58 -6.45 11.74
CA LYS A 122 -28.75 -7.03 11.06
C LYS A 122 -28.53 -6.87 9.55
N ASP A 123 -28.31 -7.99 8.86
CA ASP A 123 -28.19 -8.11 7.41
C ASP A 123 -27.17 -7.15 6.75
N GLY A 124 -25.97 -7.04 7.33
CA GLY A 124 -24.89 -6.18 6.81
C GLY A 124 -24.92 -4.72 7.30
N GLY A 125 -25.76 -4.38 8.28
CA GLY A 125 -25.72 -3.10 8.99
C GLY A 125 -26.09 -1.87 8.14
N GLY A 126 -26.65 -2.08 6.94
CA GLY A 126 -26.99 -1.00 6.00
C GLY A 126 -25.78 -0.38 5.29
N PHE A 127 -24.60 -0.97 5.41
CA PHE A 127 -23.42 -0.48 4.70
C PHE A 127 -23.51 -0.75 3.20
N HIS A 128 -22.99 0.19 2.42
CA HIS A 128 -23.14 0.17 0.97
C HIS A 128 -22.26 -0.91 0.32
N THR A 129 -22.79 -1.56 -0.72
CA THR A 129 -22.07 -2.53 -1.56
C THR A 129 -22.18 -2.10 -3.04
N PRO A 130 -21.08 -2.09 -3.81
CA PRO A 130 -19.73 -2.55 -3.47
C PRO A 130 -19.00 -1.64 -2.47
N ASP A 131 -18.20 -2.20 -1.58
CA ASP A 131 -17.53 -1.41 -0.53
C ASP A 131 -16.31 -0.61 -1.04
N TRP A 132 -15.78 -0.97 -2.20
CA TRP A 132 -14.53 -0.46 -2.75
C TRP A 132 -14.50 1.06 -2.94
N THR A 133 -13.43 1.70 -2.46
CA THR A 133 -13.16 3.12 -2.72
C THR A 133 -12.56 3.36 -4.10
N ASP A 134 -12.91 4.48 -4.70
CA ASP A 134 -12.38 4.94 -5.98
C ASP A 134 -11.00 5.59 -5.79
N TYR A 135 -9.96 4.76 -5.89
CA TYR A 135 -8.57 5.22 -5.79
C TYR A 135 -8.17 6.19 -6.90
N HIS A 136 -8.81 6.16 -8.08
CA HIS A 136 -8.50 7.12 -9.14
C HIS A 136 -8.95 8.52 -8.73
N LYS A 137 -10.15 8.63 -8.13
CA LYS A 137 -10.62 9.90 -7.55
C LYS A 137 -9.75 10.35 -6.39
N LEU A 138 -9.35 9.46 -5.48
CA LEU A 138 -8.46 9.82 -4.37
C LEU A 138 -7.10 10.35 -4.86
N VAL A 139 -6.47 9.62 -5.78
CA VAL A 139 -5.17 10.02 -6.36
C VAL A 139 -5.26 11.39 -7.03
N ALA A 140 -6.35 11.67 -7.74
CA ALA A 140 -6.60 12.97 -8.35
C ALA A 140 -6.89 14.05 -7.30
N GLN A 141 -7.77 13.78 -6.34
CA GLN A 141 -8.20 14.71 -5.28
C GLN A 141 -7.02 15.28 -4.50
N PHE A 142 -6.07 14.43 -4.14
CA PHE A 142 -4.88 14.84 -3.38
C PHE A 142 -3.68 15.15 -4.26
N ASN A 143 -3.84 15.17 -5.58
CA ASN A 143 -2.78 15.43 -6.55
C ASN A 143 -1.51 14.58 -6.27
N ILE A 144 -1.68 13.28 -6.01
CA ILE A 144 -0.63 12.43 -5.45
C ILE A 144 0.52 12.23 -6.45
N ILE A 145 0.21 11.90 -7.70
CA ILE A 145 1.22 11.50 -8.69
C ILE A 145 2.26 12.60 -8.96
N PRO A 146 1.88 13.87 -9.22
CA PRO A 146 2.88 14.93 -9.41
C PRO A 146 3.75 15.15 -8.17
N GLN A 147 3.16 15.08 -6.97
CA GLN A 147 3.92 15.26 -5.72
C GLN A 147 4.96 14.15 -5.48
N ILE A 148 4.63 12.89 -5.80
CA ILE A 148 5.59 11.78 -5.76
C ILE A 148 6.69 11.98 -6.80
N ASN A 149 6.33 12.34 -8.04
CA ASN A 149 7.31 12.58 -9.11
C ASN A 149 8.26 13.75 -8.80
N GLU A 150 7.82 14.72 -8.01
CA GLU A 150 8.62 15.84 -7.50
C GLU A 150 9.45 15.46 -6.26
N GLY A 151 9.34 14.23 -5.76
CA GLY A 151 10.09 13.76 -4.59
C GLY A 151 9.61 14.34 -3.26
N LYS A 152 8.37 14.82 -3.17
CA LYS A 152 7.84 15.42 -1.92
C LYS A 152 7.60 14.37 -0.82
N PHE A 153 7.28 13.15 -1.21
CA PHE A 153 7.14 11.99 -0.34
C PHE A 153 7.26 10.70 -1.17
N ASP A 154 7.62 9.59 -0.54
CA ASP A 154 7.78 8.26 -1.16
C ASP A 154 6.48 7.44 -1.15
N GLU A 155 5.68 7.57 -0.09
CA GLU A 155 4.47 6.80 0.13
C GLU A 155 3.30 7.67 0.60
N VAL A 156 2.08 7.20 0.36
CA VAL A 156 0.85 7.80 0.91
C VAL A 156 0.15 6.78 1.79
N TRP A 157 -0.16 7.17 3.01
CA TRP A 157 -0.89 6.35 3.97
C TRP A 157 -2.28 6.91 4.18
N PHE A 158 -3.30 6.09 3.91
CA PHE A 158 -4.69 6.43 4.18
C PHE A 158 -5.12 5.83 5.50
N PHE A 159 -5.49 6.69 6.44
CA PHE A 159 -6.09 6.29 7.70
C PHE A 159 -7.56 6.65 7.64
N GLY A 160 -8.43 5.67 7.88
CA GLY A 160 -9.85 5.86 7.75
C GLY A 160 -10.62 4.89 8.63
N PHE A 161 -11.90 4.79 8.33
CA PHE A 161 -12.87 4.05 9.12
C PHE A 161 -13.26 2.74 8.43
N PRO A 162 -13.78 1.75 9.18
CA PRO A 162 -14.34 0.53 8.60
C PRO A 162 -15.42 0.84 7.55
N TYR A 163 -15.56 -0.01 6.54
CA TYR A 163 -16.45 0.21 5.39
C TYR A 163 -16.09 1.46 4.55
N GLY A 164 -14.89 1.99 4.74
CA GLY A 164 -14.29 3.03 3.90
C GLY A 164 -13.68 2.51 2.61
N GLY A 165 -13.73 1.20 2.32
CA GLY A 165 -13.33 0.65 1.02
C GLY A 165 -11.84 0.72 0.67
N PHE A 166 -10.97 0.98 1.65
CA PHE A 166 -9.52 1.04 1.43
C PHE A 166 -8.94 -0.37 1.24
N TYR A 167 -8.03 -0.50 0.27
CA TYR A 167 -7.20 -1.68 0.06
C TYR A 167 -5.92 -1.60 0.90
N GLU A 168 -5.30 -2.75 1.16
CA GLU A 168 -4.04 -2.85 1.91
C GLU A 168 -2.89 -2.10 1.23
N SER A 169 -2.80 -2.15 -0.11
CA SER A 169 -1.80 -1.41 -0.86
C SER A 169 -2.17 -1.26 -2.34
N ARG A 170 -1.62 -0.24 -2.99
CA ARG A 170 -1.65 -0.09 -4.45
C ARG A 170 -0.40 0.64 -4.90
N MET A 171 0.32 0.05 -5.86
CA MET A 171 1.46 0.71 -6.47
C MET A 171 1.00 1.55 -7.67
N ALA A 172 1.54 2.75 -7.78
CA ALA A 172 1.35 3.63 -8.92
C ALA A 172 2.71 4.16 -9.36
N GLY A 173 3.03 4.03 -10.64
CA GLY A 173 4.28 4.51 -11.20
C GLY A 173 4.63 3.83 -12.53
N PRO A 174 5.57 4.38 -13.30
CA PRO A 174 5.97 3.82 -14.60
C PRO A 174 6.66 2.45 -14.49
N ALA A 175 7.19 2.11 -13.31
CA ALA A 175 7.89 0.86 -13.03
C ALA A 175 7.13 0.02 -12.00
N LEU A 176 6.05 -0.63 -12.45
CA LEU A 176 5.45 -1.74 -11.70
C LEU A 176 6.27 -3.01 -11.95
N PHE A 177 6.29 -3.95 -10.98
CA PHE A 177 7.06 -5.20 -11.02
C PHE A 177 7.12 -5.81 -12.43
N GLY A 178 8.31 -5.79 -13.04
CA GLY A 178 8.56 -6.30 -14.40
C GLY A 178 9.11 -5.28 -15.40
N ALA A 179 9.18 -3.99 -15.09
CA ALA A 179 9.88 -3.01 -15.93
C ALA A 179 11.33 -2.80 -15.42
N THR A 180 12.30 -3.08 -16.28
CA THR A 180 13.73 -2.87 -16.06
C THR A 180 14.03 -1.44 -15.56
N PRO A 181 15.05 -1.25 -14.69
CA PRO A 181 15.50 0.10 -14.37
C PRO A 181 16.03 0.77 -15.65
N ARG A 182 15.70 2.06 -15.84
CA ARG A 182 16.29 2.83 -16.93
C ARG A 182 17.79 3.07 -16.68
N PRO A 183 18.60 3.14 -17.76
CA PRO A 183 20.04 3.35 -17.69
C PRO A 183 20.43 4.68 -17.06
#